data_AF-A0A319DUZ5-F1
#
_entry.id   AF-A0A319DUZ5-F1
#
_cell.length_a   1.000
_cell.length_b   1.000
_cell.length_c   1.000
_cell.angle_alpha   90.00
_cell.angle_beta   90.00
_cell.angle_gamma   90.00
#
_symmetry.space_group_name_H-M   'P 1'
#
loop_
_entity.id
_entity.type
_entity.pdbx_description
1 polymer ?
#
loop_
_entity_poly.entity_id
_entity_poly.type
_entity_poly.pdbx_seq_one_letter_code
_entity_poly.pdbx_strand_id
1 'polypeptide(L)'
;MQFPSSLIAAAALALAAGPQLASALWECESGLNALGVEPADGTFWVHYTSVRDSNYEPNGEGHVEPWIRVCNSNNGAWESARFAVICTNFEGGSAAQTFSASSIGLSDDIVVYNGEGCDEDTSDLKGGYIKYGSTTKSLQDGCGTRDHGVTCEFTY
;
A
#
# COMPACT_ATOMS: atom_id res chain seq x y z
N MET A 1 54.93 -39.37 -11.99
CA MET A 1 55.18 -38.15 -12.81
C MET A 1 53.82 -37.79 -13.40
N GLN A 2 53.18 -36.64 -13.23
CA GLN A 2 53.57 -35.30 -12.82
C GLN A 2 52.25 -34.52 -12.65
N PHE A 3 52.03 -33.87 -11.50
CA PHE A 3 51.08 -32.75 -11.36
C PHE A 3 51.75 -31.45 -11.87
N PRO A 4 51.12 -30.25 -11.98
CA PRO A 4 49.73 -29.82 -11.71
C PRO A 4 49.17 -28.84 -12.80
N SER A 5 48.09 -28.13 -12.43
CA SER A 5 47.52 -26.89 -13.00
C SER A 5 46.33 -27.16 -13.95
N SER A 6 45.10 -26.78 -13.63
CA SER A 6 44.73 -25.39 -13.38
C SER A 6 43.40 -25.30 -12.63
N LEU A 7 43.34 -24.32 -11.73
CA LEU A 7 42.15 -23.76 -11.12
C LEU A 7 41.15 -23.33 -12.20
N ILE A 8 39.89 -23.74 -12.10
CA ILE A 8 38.77 -22.94 -12.60
C ILE A 8 37.73 -22.92 -11.49
N ALA A 9 37.70 -21.80 -10.76
CA ALA A 9 36.60 -21.43 -9.89
C ALA A 9 35.37 -21.19 -10.78
N ALA A 10 34.34 -22.02 -10.64
CA ALA A 10 33.01 -21.69 -11.14
C ALA A 10 32.25 -21.04 -9.98
N ALA A 11 32.11 -19.72 -10.08
CA ALA A 11 31.35 -18.90 -9.15
C ALA A 11 29.93 -19.44 -9.01
N ALA A 12 29.47 -19.56 -7.76
CA ALA A 12 28.06 -19.69 -7.47
C ALA A 12 27.34 -18.45 -8.00
N LEU A 13 26.56 -18.58 -9.07
CA LEU A 13 25.48 -17.64 -9.33
C LEU A 13 24.44 -17.87 -8.23
N ALA A 14 24.61 -17.20 -7.11
CA ALA A 14 23.46 -16.82 -6.32
C ALA A 14 22.61 -15.94 -7.25
N LEU A 15 21.50 -16.47 -7.75
CA LEU A 15 20.38 -15.59 -8.09
C LEU A 15 19.96 -14.97 -6.76
N ALA A 16 20.66 -13.91 -6.37
CA ALA A 16 20.03 -12.83 -5.66
C ALA A 16 18.96 -12.29 -6.61
N ALA A 17 17.79 -12.93 -6.60
CA ALA A 17 16.55 -12.18 -6.68
C ALA A 17 16.54 -11.31 -5.42
N GLY A 18 17.40 -10.28 -5.43
CA GLY A 18 17.23 -9.15 -4.55
C GLY A 18 15.82 -8.64 -4.82
N PRO A 19 15.09 -8.20 -3.79
CA PRO A 19 13.76 -7.66 -3.99
C PRO A 19 13.88 -6.51 -4.98
N GLN A 20 13.45 -6.74 -6.22
CA GLN A 20 13.21 -5.68 -7.19
C GLN A 20 11.92 -5.01 -6.74
N LEU A 21 11.96 -4.35 -5.57
CA LEU A 21 10.93 -3.41 -5.17
C LEU A 21 11.11 -2.22 -6.08
N ALA A 22 10.26 -2.11 -7.07
CA ALA A 22 10.08 -0.87 -7.80
C ALA A 22 10.00 0.28 -6.77
N SER A 23 10.95 1.20 -6.87
CA SER A 23 10.89 2.51 -6.26
C SER A 23 9.64 3.23 -6.79
N ALA A 24 8.52 3.19 -6.07
CA ALA A 24 7.42 4.18 -6.05
C ALA A 24 6.15 3.60 -5.41
N LEU A 25 6.23 3.06 -4.21
CA LEU A 25 5.05 2.84 -3.38
C LEU A 25 5.15 3.87 -2.27
N TRP A 26 4.09 4.67 -2.08
CA TRP A 26 4.06 5.71 -1.07
C TRP A 26 4.38 5.10 0.32
N GLU A 27 5.23 5.79 1.08
CA GLU A 27 5.72 5.35 2.39
C GLU A 27 5.28 6.32 3.47
N CYS A 28 5.03 5.83 4.69
CA CYS A 28 4.49 6.64 5.78
C CYS A 28 5.39 7.85 6.10
N GLU A 29 6.69 7.62 6.28
CA GLU A 29 7.63 8.68 6.66
C GLU A 29 7.70 9.80 5.62
N SER A 30 8.06 9.48 4.37
CA SER A 30 8.22 10.48 3.31
C SER A 30 6.89 11.07 2.87
N GLY A 31 5.85 10.24 2.81
CA GLY A 31 4.53 10.61 2.36
C GLY A 31 3.79 11.53 3.33
N LEU A 32 3.85 11.25 4.64
CA LEU A 32 3.23 12.10 5.66
C LEU A 32 4.05 13.37 5.92
N ASN A 33 5.37 13.30 5.85
CA ASN A 33 6.22 14.50 5.93
C ASN A 33 5.96 15.46 4.76
N ALA A 34 5.76 14.96 3.54
CA ALA A 34 5.36 15.78 2.40
C ALA A 34 4.01 16.50 2.60
N LEU A 35 3.15 15.96 3.48
CA LEU A 35 1.88 16.56 3.89
C LEU A 35 2.02 17.46 5.14
N GLY A 36 3.22 17.58 5.72
CA GLY A 36 3.49 18.33 6.95
C GLY A 36 2.94 17.65 8.21
N VAL A 37 2.80 16.32 8.18
CA VAL A 37 2.25 15.52 9.27
C VAL A 37 3.36 14.84 10.06
N GLU A 38 3.38 15.08 11.36
CA GLU A 38 4.29 14.44 12.31
C GLU A 38 3.59 13.28 13.05
N PRO A 39 4.33 12.27 13.53
CA PRO A 39 3.78 11.20 14.36
C PRO A 39 3.07 11.75 15.60
N ALA A 40 1.79 11.38 15.77
CA ALA A 40 0.98 11.76 16.92
C ALA A 40 0.11 10.58 17.38
N ASP A 41 0.14 10.30 18.67
CA ASP A 41 -0.64 9.21 19.26
C ASP A 41 -2.15 9.46 19.13
N GLY A 42 -2.93 8.39 18.98
CA GLY A 42 -4.39 8.46 18.79
C GLY A 42 -4.82 8.85 17.37
N THR A 43 -3.87 8.99 16.45
CA THR A 43 -4.13 9.30 15.04
C THR A 43 -3.38 8.31 14.15
N PHE A 44 -4.03 7.82 13.11
CA PHE A 44 -3.39 7.02 12.07
C PHE A 44 -3.85 7.47 10.69
N TRP A 45 -3.08 7.08 9.69
CA TRP A 45 -3.31 7.49 8.31
C TRP A 45 -3.41 6.27 7.42
N VAL A 46 -4.30 6.33 6.44
CA VAL A 46 -4.41 5.29 5.40
C VAL A 46 -4.21 5.96 4.06
N HIS A 47 -3.14 5.59 3.37
CA HIS A 47 -2.97 5.93 1.96
C HIS A 47 -3.57 4.85 1.09
N TYR A 48 -4.43 5.24 0.16
CA TYR A 48 -5.04 4.38 -0.85
C TYR A 48 -4.52 4.74 -2.23
N THR A 49 -4.11 3.73 -2.99
CA THR A 49 -3.65 3.90 -4.37
C THR A 49 -4.51 3.03 -5.28
N SER A 50 -5.18 3.64 -6.26
CA SER A 50 -5.97 2.94 -7.30
C SER A 50 -5.10 2.28 -8.37
N VAL A 51 -5.66 1.41 -9.21
CA VAL A 51 -4.96 0.80 -10.37
C VAL A 51 -4.22 1.86 -11.19
N ARG A 52 -4.90 2.95 -11.56
CA ARG A 52 -4.33 4.04 -12.36
C ARG A 52 -3.06 4.68 -11.76
N ASP A 53 -2.96 4.71 -10.43
CA ASP A 53 -1.85 5.34 -9.71
C ASP A 53 -0.83 4.32 -9.22
N SER A 54 -1.10 3.03 -9.42
CA SER A 54 -0.36 1.93 -8.84
C SER A 54 0.66 1.38 -9.86
N ASN A 55 1.75 0.85 -9.31
CA ASN A 55 2.67 -0.04 -10.02
C ASN A 55 2.75 -1.41 -9.31
N TYR A 56 1.79 -1.67 -8.41
CA TYR A 56 1.78 -2.88 -7.62
C TYR A 56 1.20 -4.04 -8.40
N GLU A 57 2.06 -5.00 -8.73
CA GLU A 57 1.68 -6.29 -9.30
C GLU A 57 1.84 -7.36 -8.21
N PRO A 58 0.75 -7.97 -7.72
CA PRO A 58 0.84 -9.05 -6.75
C PRO A 58 1.65 -10.22 -7.33
N ASN A 59 2.77 -10.56 -6.69
CA ASN A 59 3.73 -11.60 -7.12
C ASN A 59 4.57 -11.27 -8.38
N GLY A 60 4.55 -10.03 -8.86
CA GLY A 60 5.39 -9.59 -10.00
C GLY A 60 4.95 -10.12 -11.36
N GLU A 61 3.74 -10.68 -11.44
CA GLU A 61 3.08 -11.11 -12.66
C GLU A 61 1.60 -10.74 -12.57
N GLY A 62 0.98 -10.30 -13.67
CA GLY A 62 -0.47 -10.07 -13.74
C GLY A 62 -0.85 -8.60 -13.90
N HIS A 63 -2.07 -8.26 -13.46
CA HIS A 63 -2.60 -6.90 -13.55
C HIS A 63 -2.12 -6.05 -12.36
N VAL A 64 -1.98 -4.75 -12.60
CA VAL A 64 -1.76 -3.78 -11.54
C VAL A 64 -2.99 -3.74 -10.64
N GLU A 65 -2.77 -3.83 -9.34
CA GLU A 65 -3.83 -3.83 -8.33
C GLU A 65 -3.77 -2.59 -7.45
N PRO A 66 -4.92 -2.14 -6.91
CA PRO A 66 -4.96 -1.17 -5.83
C PRO A 66 -4.32 -1.72 -4.56
N TRP A 67 -3.89 -0.81 -3.70
CA TRP A 67 -3.34 -1.17 -2.40
C TRP A 67 -3.59 -0.06 -1.38
N ILE A 68 -3.50 -0.42 -0.11
CA ILE A 68 -3.45 0.53 0.99
C ILE A 68 -2.16 0.37 1.80
N ARG A 69 -1.67 1.48 2.35
CA ARG A 69 -0.71 1.49 3.45
C ARG A 69 -1.31 2.23 4.63
N VAL A 70 -1.26 1.57 5.76
CA VAL A 70 -1.73 2.06 7.05
C VAL A 70 -0.51 2.50 7.84
N CYS A 71 -0.52 3.72 8.34
CA CYS A 71 0.55 4.36 9.09
C CYS A 71 0.05 4.70 10.47
N ASN A 72 0.63 4.07 11.49
CA ASN A 72 0.32 4.39 12.87
C ASN A 72 1.54 4.96 13.58
N SER A 73 1.34 5.97 14.42
CA SER A 73 2.41 6.50 15.26
C SER A 73 2.59 5.58 16.47
N ASN A 74 3.81 5.13 16.72
CA ASN A 74 4.17 4.44 17.94
C ASN A 74 5.52 4.95 18.46
N ASN A 75 5.53 5.54 19.65
CA ASN A 75 6.73 6.11 20.29
C ASN A 75 7.48 7.15 19.43
N GLY A 76 6.75 7.96 18.66
CA GLY A 76 7.34 9.01 17.82
C GLY A 76 7.98 8.51 16.52
N ALA A 77 7.68 7.28 16.10
CA ALA A 77 8.04 6.76 14.79
C ALA A 77 6.81 6.18 14.08
N TRP A 78 6.82 6.21 12.75
CA TRP A 78 5.78 5.56 11.95
C TRP A 78 5.99 4.05 11.88
N GLU A 79 5.01 3.29 12.34
CA GLU A 79 4.84 1.89 12.00
C GLU A 79 3.88 1.75 10.82
N SER A 80 4.05 0.71 10.01
CA SER A 80 3.18 0.53 8.85
C SER A 80 2.79 -0.91 8.55
N ALA A 81 1.59 -1.05 8.00
CA ALA A 81 1.07 -2.27 7.44
C ALA A 81 0.58 -1.98 6.02
N ARG A 82 0.79 -2.91 5.09
CA ARG A 82 0.43 -2.75 3.68
C ARG A 82 -0.42 -3.92 3.22
N PHE A 83 -1.47 -3.61 2.48
CA PHE A 83 -2.43 -4.61 2.00
C PHE A 83 -2.75 -4.38 0.52
N ALA A 84 -2.85 -5.47 -0.23
CA ALA A 84 -3.45 -5.45 -1.56
C ALA A 84 -4.97 -5.31 -1.42
N VAL A 85 -5.60 -4.48 -2.26
CA VAL A 85 -7.06 -4.32 -2.30
C VAL A 85 -7.57 -4.81 -3.65
N ILE A 86 -7.74 -6.12 -3.75
CA ILE A 86 -7.92 -6.86 -5.01
C ILE A 86 -9.15 -6.38 -5.79
N CYS A 87 -8.96 -6.11 -7.07
CA CYS A 87 -10.04 -5.88 -8.02
C CYS A 87 -10.65 -7.20 -8.46
N THR A 88 -11.86 -7.49 -7.98
CA THR A 88 -12.63 -8.67 -8.43
C THR A 88 -13.41 -8.42 -9.73
N ASN A 89 -13.45 -7.16 -10.19
CA ASN A 89 -14.17 -6.67 -11.36
C ASN A 89 -13.61 -5.29 -11.76
N PHE A 90 -13.27 -5.16 -13.04
CA PHE A 90 -12.63 -3.96 -13.60
C PHE A 90 -13.63 -2.84 -13.96
N GLU A 91 -14.91 -3.17 -14.20
CA GLU A 91 -15.99 -2.19 -14.49
C GLU A 91 -16.56 -1.50 -13.23
N GLY A 92 -15.76 -1.42 -12.16
CA GLY A 92 -16.15 -0.84 -10.88
C GLY A 92 -16.87 -1.81 -9.94
N GLY A 93 -16.47 -1.79 -8.68
CA GLY A 93 -17.22 -2.40 -7.58
C GLY A 93 -16.73 -3.76 -7.09
N SER A 94 -15.51 -3.81 -6.55
CA SER A 94 -15.05 -4.97 -5.78
C SER A 94 -15.91 -5.16 -4.53
N ALA A 95 -16.10 -6.38 -4.02
CA ALA A 95 -16.64 -6.53 -2.67
C ALA A 95 -15.75 -5.77 -1.68
N ALA A 96 -16.35 -5.19 -0.63
CA ALA A 96 -15.57 -4.55 0.42
C ALA A 96 -14.63 -5.58 1.07
N GLN A 97 -13.36 -5.21 1.24
CA GLN A 97 -12.31 -6.07 1.78
C GLN A 97 -11.93 -5.60 3.18
N THR A 98 -11.69 -6.56 4.07
CA THR A 98 -11.40 -6.30 5.48
C THR A 98 -9.96 -6.69 5.78
N PHE A 99 -9.23 -5.79 6.45
CA PHE A 99 -7.82 -5.95 6.79
C PHE A 99 -7.61 -5.70 8.28
N SER A 100 -6.87 -6.57 8.94
CA SER A 100 -6.44 -6.35 10.32
C SER A 100 -5.06 -5.68 10.34
N ALA A 101 -4.99 -4.51 10.97
CA ALA A 101 -3.74 -3.78 11.22
C ALA A 101 -3.34 -3.85 12.72
N SER A 102 -3.77 -4.90 13.40
CA SER A 102 -3.46 -5.14 14.82
C SER A 102 -1.96 -5.28 15.09
N SER A 103 -1.16 -5.70 14.09
CA SER A 103 0.29 -5.77 14.20
C SER A 103 0.98 -4.42 14.39
N ILE A 104 0.29 -3.32 14.07
CA ILE A 104 0.75 -1.94 14.28
C ILE A 104 -0.12 -1.20 15.30
N GLY A 105 -0.84 -1.93 16.16
CA GLY A 105 -1.54 -1.39 17.32
C GLY A 105 -2.96 -0.87 17.08
N LEU A 106 -3.57 -1.07 15.90
CA LEU A 106 -4.97 -0.72 15.67
C LEU A 106 -5.93 -1.78 16.22
N SER A 107 -7.00 -1.34 16.89
CA SER A 107 -7.96 -2.24 17.56
C SER A 107 -9.08 -2.75 16.67
N ASP A 108 -9.56 -1.92 15.72
CA ASP A 108 -10.59 -2.32 14.75
C ASP A 108 -9.99 -2.74 13.42
N ASP A 109 -10.78 -3.48 12.64
CA ASP A 109 -10.44 -3.79 11.26
C ASP A 109 -10.68 -2.58 10.34
N ILE A 110 -9.86 -2.50 9.30
CA ILE A 110 -10.00 -1.54 8.21
C ILE A 110 -10.79 -2.20 7.09
N VAL A 111 -11.89 -1.57 6.68
CA VAL A 111 -12.70 -2.03 5.55
C VAL A 111 -12.51 -1.07 4.38
N VAL A 112 -12.15 -1.60 3.22
CA VAL A 112 -11.93 -0.82 2.00
C VAL A 112 -12.85 -1.30 0.90
N TYR A 113 -13.51 -0.36 0.23
CA TYR A 113 -14.24 -0.60 -1.00
C TYR A 113 -13.64 0.27 -2.09
N ASN A 114 -13.22 -0.35 -3.19
CA ASN A 114 -12.49 0.34 -4.26
C ASN A 114 -13.34 1.39 -4.98
N GLY A 115 -14.67 1.19 -5.07
CA GLY A 115 -15.50 1.98 -5.98
C GLY A 115 -14.96 1.89 -7.40
N GLU A 116 -14.67 3.03 -8.00
CA GLU A 116 -14.01 3.16 -9.30
C GLU A 116 -12.50 2.93 -9.28
N GLY A 117 -11.85 2.71 -8.13
CA GLY A 117 -10.40 2.53 -8.05
C GLY A 117 -9.81 1.31 -8.78
N CYS A 118 -10.66 0.45 -9.34
CA CYS A 118 -10.30 -0.66 -10.23
C CYS A 118 -10.34 -0.33 -11.72
N ASP A 119 -10.88 0.83 -12.07
CA ASP A 119 -11.00 1.30 -13.44
C ASP A 119 -9.85 2.27 -13.74
N GLU A 120 -8.98 1.89 -14.69
CA GLU A 120 -7.80 2.66 -15.08
C GLU A 120 -8.14 3.98 -15.78
N ASP A 121 -9.35 4.10 -16.36
CA ASP A 121 -9.81 5.28 -17.08
C ASP A 121 -10.49 6.31 -16.15
N THR A 122 -10.89 5.89 -14.95
CA THR A 122 -11.52 6.78 -13.96
C THR A 122 -10.50 7.61 -13.19
N SER A 123 -10.97 8.69 -12.55
CA SER A 123 -10.07 9.68 -11.94
C SER A 123 -10.51 10.21 -10.57
N ASP A 124 -11.76 10.00 -10.19
CA ASP A 124 -12.37 10.60 -9.01
C ASP A 124 -12.68 9.60 -7.90
N LEU A 125 -12.36 8.31 -8.10
CA LEU A 125 -12.52 7.24 -7.09
C LEU A 125 -13.95 7.14 -6.55
N LYS A 126 -14.93 7.42 -7.40
CA LYS A 126 -16.31 7.59 -6.96
C LYS A 126 -16.84 6.31 -6.32
N GLY A 127 -17.61 6.50 -5.25
CA GLY A 127 -18.20 5.42 -4.47
C GLY A 127 -17.21 4.63 -3.62
N GLY A 128 -15.89 4.85 -3.78
CA GLY A 128 -14.86 4.21 -2.97
C GLY A 128 -14.81 4.77 -1.55
N TYR A 129 -14.48 3.93 -0.57
CA TYR A 129 -14.36 4.35 0.82
C TYR A 129 -13.36 3.53 1.62
N ILE A 130 -12.88 4.11 2.72
CA ILE A 130 -12.20 3.42 3.81
C ILE A 130 -13.02 3.61 5.08
N LYS A 131 -13.21 2.53 5.82
CA LYS A 131 -13.91 2.52 7.11
C LYS A 131 -13.01 1.94 8.20
N TYR A 132 -13.07 2.56 9.37
CA TYR A 132 -12.44 2.09 10.60
C TYR A 132 -13.40 2.31 11.77
N GLY A 133 -13.74 1.24 12.51
CA GLY A 133 -14.77 1.28 13.53
C GLY A 133 -16.11 1.79 12.98
N SER A 134 -16.60 2.90 13.52
CA SER A 134 -17.82 3.59 13.05
C SER A 134 -17.56 4.67 12.00
N THR A 135 -16.31 5.07 11.78
CA THR A 135 -15.93 6.17 10.89
C THR A 135 -15.76 5.66 9.46
N THR A 136 -16.41 6.33 8.50
CA THR A 136 -16.25 6.05 7.06
C THR A 136 -15.78 7.32 6.35
N LYS A 137 -14.76 7.20 5.52
CA LYS A 137 -14.23 8.27 4.67
C LYS A 137 -14.34 7.89 3.22
N SER A 138 -14.96 8.75 2.43
CA SER A 138 -15.03 8.64 0.97
C SER A 138 -13.65 8.89 0.37
N LEU A 139 -13.24 8.06 -0.59
CA LEU A 139 -11.97 8.25 -1.31
C LEU A 139 -12.01 9.46 -2.26
N GLN A 140 -13.21 9.89 -2.68
CA GLN A 140 -13.39 11.00 -3.61
C GLN A 140 -13.20 12.36 -2.94
N ASP A 141 -13.77 12.55 -1.74
CA ASP A 141 -13.89 13.85 -1.08
C ASP A 141 -13.72 13.82 0.45
N GLY A 142 -13.62 12.62 1.05
CA GLY A 142 -13.44 12.44 2.50
C GLY A 142 -11.98 12.35 2.95
N CYS A 143 -11.04 12.38 2.00
CA CYS A 143 -9.61 12.24 2.22
C CYS A 143 -8.84 13.44 1.66
N GLY A 144 -7.51 13.44 1.82
CA GLY A 144 -6.63 14.47 1.27
C GLY A 144 -6.67 14.55 -0.26
N THR A 145 -5.96 15.53 -0.81
CA THR A 145 -5.86 15.70 -2.27
C THR A 145 -5.19 14.49 -2.91
N ARG A 146 -5.65 14.10 -4.10
CA ARG A 146 -5.07 12.99 -4.86
C ARG A 146 -3.68 13.36 -5.38
N ASP A 147 -2.67 12.61 -4.94
CA ASP A 147 -1.28 12.65 -5.40
C ASP A 147 -0.72 11.22 -5.38
N HIS A 148 -0.78 10.54 -6.54
CA HIS A 148 -0.48 9.10 -6.67
C HIS A 148 -1.29 8.19 -5.72
N GLY A 149 -2.50 8.64 -5.37
CA GLY A 149 -3.38 8.04 -4.38
C GLY A 149 -4.01 9.11 -3.50
N VAL A 150 -4.78 8.72 -2.49
CA VAL A 150 -5.39 9.62 -1.51
C VAL A 150 -5.04 9.18 -0.10
N THR A 151 -4.80 10.15 0.79
CA THR A 151 -4.39 9.89 2.17
C THR A 151 -5.49 10.34 3.14
N CYS A 152 -5.98 9.41 3.94
CA CYS A 152 -7.11 9.61 4.85
C CYS A 152 -6.63 9.57 6.30
N GLU A 153 -6.91 10.62 7.06
CA GLU A 153 -6.67 10.68 8.51
C GLU A 153 -7.78 9.96 9.29
N PHE A 154 -7.44 9.23 10.34
CA PHE A 154 -8.39 8.64 11.27
C PHE A 154 -7.90 8.83 12.71
N THR A 155 -8.85 8.88 13.65
CA THR A 155 -8.61 8.98 15.09
C THR A 155 -9.22 7.79 15.81
N TYR A 156 -8.59 7.33 16.90
CA TYR A 156 -9.06 6.19 17.71
C TYR A 156 -8.73 6.34 19.19
#